data_AF-A0A0P0SF17-F1
#
_entry.id   AF-A0A0P0SF17-F1
#
_cell.length_a   1.000
_cell.length_b   1.000
_cell.length_c   1.000
_cell.angle_alpha   90.00
_cell.angle_beta   90.00
_cell.angle_gamma   90.00
#
_symmetry.space_group_name_H-M   'P 1'
#
loop_
_entity.id
_entity.type
_entity.pdbx_description
1 polymer ?
#
loop_
_entity_poly.entity_id
_entity_poly.type
_entity_poly.pdbx_seq_one_letter_code
_entity_poly.pdbx_strand_id
1 'polypeptide(L)'
;MRESRWRAEVGTANAAWLATACRTALLAREYRPVDAGDGVVEFGRRALGAIRELGEEEDGYVTDDADGLRIWIGDDAFDLELVE
;
A
#
# COMPACT_ATOMS: atom_id res chain seq x y z
N MET A 1 12.39 16.11 9.89
CA MET A 1 11.96 14.75 10.26
C MET A 1 11.88 13.98 8.96
N ARG A 2 12.64 12.89 8.80
CA ARG A 2 12.50 12.03 7.61
C ARG A 2 11.13 11.39 7.68
N GLU A 3 10.33 11.54 6.63
CA GLU A 3 9.03 10.89 6.53
C GLU A 3 9.28 9.44 6.13
N SER A 4 9.07 8.51 7.06
CA SER A 4 9.11 7.07 6.77
C SER A 4 8.14 6.75 5.64
N ARG A 5 8.65 6.10 4.59
CA ARG A 5 7.85 5.59 3.46
C ARG A 5 7.97 4.09 3.39
N TRP A 6 6.93 3.44 2.89
CA TRP A 6 6.95 2.01 2.60
C TRP A 6 6.73 1.81 1.11
N ARG A 7 7.48 0.90 0.49
CA ARG A 7 7.38 0.58 -0.94
C ARG A 7 7.04 -0.87 -1.15
N ALA A 8 6.20 -1.14 -2.14
CA ALA A 8 5.96 -2.50 -2.64
C ALA A 8 6.02 -2.50 -4.17
N GLU A 9 6.65 -3.52 -4.75
CA GLU A 9 6.61 -3.79 -6.19
C GLU A 9 5.40 -4.69 -6.47
N VAL A 10 4.32 -4.07 -7.00
CA VAL A 10 3.01 -4.71 -7.19
C VAL A 10 2.64 -4.86 -8.68
N GLY A 11 3.47 -4.31 -9.57
CA GLY A 11 3.20 -4.20 -11.00
C GLY A 11 2.37 -2.95 -11.36
N THR A 12 2.51 -2.49 -12.60
CA THR A 12 1.99 -1.17 -13.05
C THR A 12 0.47 -1.03 -12.88
N ALA A 13 -0.30 -2.08 -13.16
CA ALA A 13 -1.76 -2.03 -13.03
C ALA A 13 -2.21 -1.86 -11.57
N ASN A 14 -1.59 -2.62 -10.67
CA ASN A 14 -1.90 -2.59 -9.24
C ASN A 14 -1.44 -1.28 -8.59
N ALA A 15 -0.26 -0.77 -8.96
CA ALA A 15 0.25 0.51 -8.46
C ALA A 15 -0.70 1.66 -8.83
N ALA A 16 -1.15 1.70 -10.09
CA ALA A 16 -2.12 2.70 -10.56
C ALA A 16 -3.48 2.55 -9.86
N TRP A 17 -3.96 1.32 -9.68
CA TRP A 17 -5.23 1.05 -8.99
C TRP A 17 -5.17 1.45 -7.51
N LEU A 18 -4.11 1.08 -6.79
CA LEU A 18 -3.89 1.50 -5.40
C LEU A 18 -3.79 3.02 -5.26
N ALA A 19 -3.23 3.71 -6.23
CA ALA A 19 -3.10 5.16 -6.18
C ALA A 19 -4.42 5.91 -6.48
N THR A 20 -5.37 5.29 -7.17
CA THR A 20 -6.52 6.02 -7.74
C THR A 20 -7.90 5.46 -7.38
N ALA A 21 -8.00 4.16 -7.09
CA ALA A 21 -9.28 3.46 -7.03
C ALA A 21 -9.45 2.54 -5.82
N CYS A 22 -8.38 2.21 -5.08
CA CYS A 22 -8.54 1.44 -3.85
C CYS A 22 -9.31 2.25 -2.78
N ARG A 23 -9.90 1.55 -1.81
CA ARG A 23 -10.80 2.17 -0.82
C ARG A 23 -10.15 3.37 -0.11
N THR A 24 -8.89 3.25 0.30
CA THR A 24 -8.18 4.33 1.00
C THR A 24 -7.83 5.52 0.10
N ALA A 25 -7.58 5.29 -1.20
CA ALA A 25 -7.37 6.36 -2.18
C ALA A 25 -8.61 7.25 -2.39
N LEU A 26 -9.80 6.68 -2.16
CA LEU A 26 -11.10 7.36 -2.26
C LEU A 26 -11.50 8.10 -0.98
N LEU A 27 -10.93 7.76 0.19
CA LEU A 27 -11.27 8.40 1.47
C LEU A 27 -10.75 9.83 1.57
N ALA A 28 -9.43 10.01 1.48
CA ALA A 28 -8.78 11.31 1.57
C ALA A 28 -7.38 11.27 0.95
N ARG A 29 -6.89 12.42 0.49
CA ARG A 29 -5.58 12.53 -0.16
C ARG A 29 -4.42 12.08 0.75
N GLU A 30 -4.53 12.29 2.06
CA GLU A 30 -3.50 11.89 3.03
C GLU A 30 -3.41 10.38 3.29
N TYR A 31 -4.45 9.63 2.93
CA TYR A 31 -4.51 8.17 3.04
C TYR A 31 -4.22 7.46 1.72
N ARG A 32 -4.02 8.24 0.66
CA ARG A 32 -3.85 7.73 -0.69
C ARG A 32 -2.42 7.20 -0.90
N PRO A 33 -2.26 5.94 -1.33
CA PRO A 33 -1.00 5.42 -1.85
C PRO A 33 -0.54 6.20 -3.08
N VAL A 34 0.76 6.29 -3.31
CA VAL A 34 1.34 7.02 -4.45
C VAL A 34 1.93 6.01 -5.41
N ASP A 35 1.53 6.07 -6.68
CA ASP A 35 2.21 5.36 -7.75
C ASP A 35 3.59 6.02 -7.96
N ALA A 36 4.67 5.28 -7.66
CA ALA A 36 6.04 5.74 -7.78
C ALA A 36 6.64 5.44 -9.16
N GLY A 37 5.88 4.81 -10.06
CA GLY A 37 6.35 4.35 -11.37
C GLY A 37 6.91 2.94 -11.34
N ASP A 38 7.12 2.37 -12.52
CA ASP A 38 7.74 1.04 -12.72
C ASP A 38 7.08 -0.11 -11.94
N GLY A 39 5.79 0.03 -11.61
CA GLY A 39 5.04 -0.97 -10.84
C GLY A 39 5.26 -0.89 -9.33
N VAL A 40 5.88 0.18 -8.84
CA VAL A 40 6.11 0.42 -7.43
C VAL A 40 5.04 1.36 -6.87
N VAL A 41 4.50 1.01 -5.71
CA VAL A 41 3.60 1.85 -4.94
C VAL A 41 4.27 2.29 -3.63
N GLU A 42 4.04 3.54 -3.23
CA GLU A 42 4.55 4.16 -2.02
C GLU A 42 3.43 4.49 -1.03
N PHE A 43 3.65 4.16 0.24
CA PHE A 43 2.77 4.52 1.35
C PHE A 43 3.50 5.47 2.28
N GLY A 44 2.88 6.62 2.56
CA GLY A 44 3.23 7.43 3.71
C GLY A 44 2.66 6.82 4.99
N ARG A 45 3.14 7.28 6.15
CA ARG A 45 2.69 6.78 7.47
C ARG A 45 1.16 6.77 7.65
N ARG A 46 0.47 7.81 7.18
CA ARG A 46 -1.00 7.91 7.29
C ARG A 46 -1.71 6.95 6.33
N ALA A 47 -1.23 6.84 5.09
CA ALA A 47 -1.74 5.89 4.11
C ALA A 47 -1.60 4.45 4.59
N LEU A 48 -0.43 4.09 5.12
CA LEU A 48 -0.21 2.77 5.68
C LEU A 48 -1.12 2.48 6.88
N GLY A 49 -1.29 3.46 7.77
CA GLY A 49 -2.22 3.34 8.89
C GLY A 49 -3.67 3.09 8.44
N ALA A 50 -4.14 3.83 7.43
CA ALA A 50 -5.50 3.65 6.91
C ALA A 50 -5.71 2.29 6.21
N ILE A 51 -4.69 1.80 5.50
CA ILE A 51 -4.76 0.52 4.80
C ILE A 51 -4.76 -0.68 5.76
N ARG A 52 -4.07 -0.57 6.89
CA ARG A 52 -4.08 -1.62 7.94
C ARG A 52 -5.45 -1.81 8.59
N GLU A 53 -6.35 -0.86 8.43
CA GLU A 53 -7.73 -0.98 8.93
C GLU A 53 -8.66 -1.71 7.94
N LEU A 54 -8.17 -2.08 6.75
CA LEU A 54 -8.91 -2.89 5.79
C LEU A 54 -8.96 -4.35 6.27
N GLY A 55 -10.09 -5.02 6.02
CA GLY A 55 -10.24 -6.45 6.28
C GLY A 55 -9.58 -7.32 5.21
N GLU A 56 -9.31 -8.59 5.53
CA GLU A 56 -8.74 -9.58 4.58
C GLU A 56 -9.60 -9.82 3.33
N GLU A 57 -10.89 -9.46 3.39
CA GLU A 57 -11.82 -9.52 2.26
C GLU A 57 -11.67 -8.35 1.26
N GLU A 58 -10.83 -7.36 1.58
CA GLU A 58 -10.70 -6.12 0.81
C GLU A 58 -9.35 -6.02 0.09
N ASP A 59 -9.36 -5.90 -1.23
CA ASP A 59 -8.14 -5.68 -1.99
C ASP A 59 -7.35 -4.46 -1.47
N GLY A 60 -6.04 -4.65 -1.33
CA GLY A 60 -5.10 -3.68 -0.78
C GLY A 60 -4.93 -3.73 0.73
N TYR A 61 -5.53 -4.70 1.44
CA TYR A 61 -5.29 -4.90 2.87
C TYR A 61 -3.84 -5.27 3.16
N VAL A 62 -3.36 -4.93 4.35
CA VAL A 62 -1.98 -5.19 4.78
C VAL A 62 -1.95 -6.08 6.00
N THR A 63 -1.09 -7.09 5.97
CA THR A 63 -0.78 -7.92 7.15
C THR A 63 0.62 -7.60 7.66
N ASP A 64 0.77 -7.67 8.98
CA ASP A 64 2.02 -7.44 9.73
C ASP A 64 2.30 -8.71 10.54
N ASP A 65 3.00 -9.64 9.91
CA ASP A 65 3.29 -10.98 10.45
C ASP A 65 4.78 -11.16 10.73
N ALA A 66 5.18 -12.35 11.21
CA ALA A 66 6.57 -12.66 11.52
C ALA A 66 7.53 -12.53 10.31
N ASP A 67 7.02 -12.65 9.08
CA ASP A 67 7.80 -12.46 7.84
C ASP A 67 7.90 -10.98 7.42
N GLY A 68 7.24 -10.07 8.12
CA GLY A 68 7.21 -8.65 7.82
C GLY A 68 5.87 -8.18 7.27
N LEU A 69 5.92 -7.01 6.63
CA LEU A 69 4.75 -6.28 6.20
C LEU A 69 4.42 -6.62 4.74
N ARG A 70 3.18 -7.02 4.46
CA ARG A 70 2.75 -7.41 3.09
C ARG A 70 1.42 -6.77 2.73
N ILE A 71 1.27 -6.37 1.47
CA ILE A 71 0.00 -5.94 0.88
C ILE A 71 -0.58 -7.04 0.01
N TRP A 72 -1.88 -7.29 0.13
CA TRP A 72 -2.61 -8.32 -0.58
C TRP A 72 -3.51 -7.71 -1.64
N ILE A 73 -3.50 -8.26 -2.86
CA ILE A 73 -4.33 -7.83 -3.99
C ILE A 73 -4.82 -9.09 -4.70
N GLY A 74 -6.11 -9.38 -4.62
CA GLY A 74 -6.63 -10.69 -4.97
C GLY A 74 -5.97 -11.78 -4.13
N ASP A 75 -5.43 -12.81 -4.79
CA ASP A 75 -4.71 -13.92 -4.15
C ASP A 75 -3.20 -13.68 -4.02
N ASP A 76 -2.68 -12.56 -4.54
CA ASP A 76 -1.25 -12.25 -4.55
C ASP A 76 -0.87 -11.35 -3.35
N ALA A 77 0.31 -11.61 -2.77
CA ALA A 77 0.90 -10.81 -1.71
C ALA A 77 2.24 -10.20 -2.14
N PHE A 78 2.49 -8.96 -1.74
CA PHE A 78 3.69 -8.20 -2.08
C PHE A 78 4.32 -7.61 -0.83
N ASP A 79 5.64 -7.72 -0.71
CA ASP A 79 6.38 -7.24 0.45
C ASP A 79 6.48 -5.70 0.48
N LEU A 80 6.29 -5.13 1.67
CA LEU A 80 6.40 -3.71 1.96
C LEU A 80 7.72 -3.40 2.66
N GLU A 81 8.62 -2.73 1.95
CA GLU A 81 9.93 -2.34 2.45
C GLU A 81 9.94 -0.90 2.95
N LEU A 82 10.52 -0.68 4.14
CA LEU A 82 10.72 0.66 4.68
C LEU A 82 11.87 1.37 3.95
N VAL A 83 11.60 2.55 3.41
CA VAL A 83 12.57 3.46 2.77
C VAL A 83 12.68 4.77 3.56
N GLU A 84 13.92 5.17 3.89
CA GLU A 84 14.28 6.32 4.75
C GLU A 84 14.78 7.57 4.01
#